data_AF-A0A351J6E6-F1
#
_entry.id   AF-A0A351J6E6-F1
#
_cell.length_a   1.000
_cell.length_b   1.000
_cell.length_c   1.000
_cell.angle_alpha   90.00
_cell.angle_beta   90.00
_cell.angle_gamma   90.00
#
_symmetry.space_group_name_H-M   'P 1'
#
loop_
_entity.id
_entity.type
_entity.pdbx_description
1 polymer ?
#
loop_
_entity_poly.entity_id
_entity_poly.type
_entity_poly.pdbx_seq_one_letter_code
_entity_poly.pdbx_strand_id
1 'polypeptide(L)' 'MADKAAAQEVRKGTLIVTGMSCAACSARVERVLNGTDGVISAGVNLATNKATIEYDAD' A
#
# COMPACT_ATOMS: atom_id res chain seq x y z
N MET A 1 -21.83 0.45 27.92
CA MET A 1 -21.62 -0.56 26.86
C MET A 1 -22.04 0.09 25.54
N ALA A 2 -21.08 0.65 24.81
CA ALA A 2 -21.17 0.98 23.39
C ALA A 2 -19.75 0.82 22.89
N ASP A 3 -19.55 -0.33 22.27
CA ASP A 3 -18.31 -0.95 21.86
C ASP A 3 -17.45 0.04 21.07
N LYS A 4 -16.29 0.38 21.64
CA LYS A 4 -15.26 1.22 21.02
C LYS A 4 -14.68 0.37 19.88
N ALA A 5 -15.35 0.41 18.74
CA ALA A 5 -14.95 -0.25 17.51
C ALA A 5 -13.43 -0.08 17.35
N ALA A 6 -12.74 -1.21 17.30
CA ALA A 6 -11.30 -1.34 17.19
C ALA A 6 -10.73 -0.25 16.27
N ALA A 7 -10.03 0.70 16.87
CA ALA A 7 -9.31 1.73 16.16
C ALA A 7 -8.06 1.07 15.58
N GLN A 8 -8.20 0.33 14.48
CA GLN A 8 -7.07 0.04 13.60
C GLN A 8 -6.63 1.39 13.05
N GLU A 9 -5.48 1.89 13.51
CA GLU A 9 -4.83 3.07 12.95
C GLU A 9 -4.30 2.70 11.56
N VAL A 10 -5.20 2.61 10.59
CA VAL A 10 -4.83 2.39 9.20
C VAL A 10 -4.08 3.62 8.72
N ARG A 11 -2.76 3.48 8.59
CA ARG A 11 -1.88 4.53 8.09
C ARG A 11 -1.69 4.38 6.61
N LYS A 12 -1.70 5.53 5.93
CA LYS A 12 -1.49 5.62 4.49
C LYS A 12 -0.14 6.26 4.19
N GLY A 13 0.74 5.50 3.56
CA GLY A 13 2.01 5.98 3.03
C GLY A 13 1.93 6.16 1.52
N THR A 14 2.50 7.25 0.99
CA THR A 14 2.76 7.39 -0.44
C THR A 14 4.27 7.44 -0.66
N LEU A 15 4.77 6.55 -1.50
CA LEU A 15 6.18 6.46 -1.85
C LEU A 15 6.34 6.71 -3.35
N ILE A 16 7.41 7.39 -3.73
CA ILE A 16 7.80 7.53 -5.13
C ILE A 16 8.71 6.36 -5.47
N VAL A 17 8.31 5.56 -6.46
CA VAL A 17 9.06 4.38 -6.88
C VAL A 17 9.78 4.71 -8.18
N THR A 18 11.10 4.81 -8.10
CA THR A 18 11.97 4.97 -9.26
C THR A 18 12.26 3.61 -9.90
N GLY A 19 12.42 3.56 -11.22
CA GLY A 19 12.78 2.33 -11.95
C GLY A 19 11.62 1.43 -12.39
N MET A 20 10.35 1.84 -12.22
CA MET A 20 9.21 1.15 -12.86
C MET A 20 9.13 1.53 -14.34
N SER A 21 9.92 0.86 -15.18
CA SER A 21 9.98 1.15 -16.63
C SER A 21 8.84 0.53 -17.44
N CYS A 22 8.02 -0.34 -16.83
CA CYS A 22 7.00 -1.11 -17.54
C CYS A 22 5.82 -1.45 -16.62
N ALA A 23 4.63 -1.62 -17.21
CA ALA A 23 3.41 -2.06 -16.53
C ALA A 23 3.58 -3.41 -15.79
N ALA A 24 4.45 -4.29 -16.30
CA ALA A 24 4.80 -5.53 -15.62
C ALA A 24 5.57 -5.30 -14.32
N CYS A 25 6.43 -4.27 -14.26
CA CYS A 25 7.19 -3.93 -13.07
C CYS A 25 6.27 -3.35 -11.99
N SER A 26 5.34 -2.45 -12.35
CA SER A 26 4.37 -1.91 -11.40
C SER A 26 3.45 -2.98 -10.81
N ALA A 27 2.95 -3.91 -11.65
CA ALA A 27 2.12 -5.02 -11.18
C ALA A 27 2.87 -5.97 -10.23
N ARG A 28 4.18 -6.19 -10.48
CA ARG A 28 5.02 -6.98 -9.57
C ARG A 28 5.20 -6.29 -8.22
N VAL A 29 5.48 -4.99 -8.22
CA VAL A 29 5.63 -4.21 -6.98
C VAL A 29 4.33 -4.20 -6.18
N GLU A 30 3.19 -3.96 -6.82
CA GLU A 30 1.88 -3.97 -6.18
C GLU A 30 1.54 -5.32 -5.53
N ARG A 31 1.83 -6.43 -6.21
CA ARG A 31 1.64 -7.78 -5.64
C ARG A 31 2.50 -8.02 -4.40
N VAL A 32 3.77 -7.61 -4.44
CA VAL A 32 4.68 -7.78 -3.31
C VAL A 32 4.20 -6.96 -2.11
N LEU A 33 3.79 -5.71 -2.34
CA LEU A 33 3.28 -4.84 -1.29
C LEU A 33 1.99 -5.39 -0.66
N ASN A 34 1.03 -5.85 -1.46
CA ASN A 34 -0.19 -6.49 -0.94
C ASN A 34 0.07 -7.82 -0.21
N GLY A 35 1.16 -8.52 -0.56
CA GLY A 35 1.57 -9.75 0.13
C GLY A 35 2.41 -9.50 1.39
N THR A 36 2.67 -8.24 1.75
CA THR A 36 3.47 -7.91 2.93
C THR A 36 2.59 -7.96 4.17
N ASP A 37 3.08 -8.63 5.21
CA ASP A 37 2.37 -8.76 6.48
C ASP A 37 2.11 -7.37 7.11
N GLY A 38 0.90 -7.13 7.59
CA GLY A 38 0.47 -5.82 8.10
C GLY A 38 0.00 -4.83 7.03
N VAL A 39 0.18 -5.11 5.73
CA VAL A 39 -0.40 -4.29 4.65
C VAL A 39 -1.85 -4.73 4.41
N ILE A 40 -2.78 -3.79 4.54
CA ILE A 40 -4.21 -3.99 4.29
C ILE A 40 -4.49 -3.86 2.79
N SER A 41 -3.88 -2.87 2.16
CA SER A 41 -4.06 -2.58 0.74
C SER A 41 -2.84 -1.85 0.18
N ALA A 42 -2.40 -2.22 -1.02
CA ALA A 42 -1.39 -1.46 -1.74
C ALA A 42 -1.81 -1.25 -3.19
N GLY A 43 -1.52 -0.07 -3.72
CA GLY A 43 -1.81 0.31 -5.09
C GLY A 43 -0.64 1.05 -5.72
N VAL A 44 -0.29 0.70 -6.96
CA VAL A 44 0.80 1.35 -7.70
C VAL A 44 0.24 2.08 -8.91
N ASN A 45 0.55 3.38 -8.99
CA ASN A 45 0.14 4.22 -10.11
C ASN A 45 1.34 4.56 -11.00
N LEU A 46 1.46 3.85 -12.12
CA LEU A 46 2.54 4.04 -13.09
C LEU A 46 2.50 5.42 -13.75
N ALA A 47 1.31 6.01 -13.94
CA ALA A 47 1.18 7.34 -14.55
C ALA A 47 1.81 8.45 -13.70
N THR A 48 1.85 8.26 -12.37
CA THR A 48 2.40 9.24 -11.42
C THR A 48 3.68 8.78 -10.75
N ASN A 49 4.16 7.55 -11.05
CA ASN A 49 5.29 6.90 -10.38
C ASN A 49 5.15 6.85 -8.85
N LYS A 50 3.91 6.69 -8.36
CA LYS A 50 3.59 6.67 -6.94
C LYS A 50 3.03 5.32 -6.53
N ALA A 51 3.58 4.74 -5.48
CA ALA A 51 3.01 3.60 -4.76
C ALA A 51 2.32 4.11 -3.49
N THR A 52 1.08 3.70 -3.30
CA THR A 52 0.27 4.04 -2.14
C THR A 52 0.05 2.76 -1.35
N ILE A 53 0.30 2.80 -0.05
CA ILE A 53 0.22 1.63 0.84
C ILE A 53 -0.61 2.02 2.05
N GLU A 54 -1.59 1.19 2.37
CA GLU A 54 -2.45 1.26 3.55
C GLU A 54 -2.09 0.07 4.42
N TYR A 55 -1.57 0.35 5.61
CA TYR A 55 -1.11 -0.67 6.56
C TYR A 55 -1.62 -0.34 7.95
N ASP A 56 -1.79 -1.36 8.77
CA ASP A 56 -2.17 -1.16 10.16
C ASP A 56 -0.93 -0.72 10.95
N ALA A 57 -1.08 0.36 11.73
CA ALA A 57 -0.02 0.86 12.61
C ALA A 57 -0.34 0.51 14.06
N ASP A 58 -0.29 -0.78 14.38
CA ASP A 58 -0.25 -1.28 15.76
C ASP A 58 1.21 -1.32 16.28
#